data_AF-A0A8J3KJZ9-F1
#
_entry.id   AF-A0A8J3KJZ9-F1
#
_cell.length_a   1.000
_cell.length_b   1.000
_cell.length_c   1.000
_cell.angle_alpha   90.00
_cell.angle_beta   90.00
_cell.angle_gamma   90.00
#
_symmetry.space_group_name_H-M   'P 1'
#
loop_
_entity.id
_entity.type
_entity.pdbx_description
1 polymer ?
#
loop_
_entity_poly.entity_id
_entity_poly.type
_entity_poly.pdbx_seq_one_letter_code
_entity_poly.pdbx_strand_id
1 'polypeptide(L)'
;MPERRTPVQITVDLAGLREVSASLRHQTKALKSDLAAAQLRMGWGARFCLALDCAEGRAARASASDVLAKHRRNAELQLQITEGLNNALDQIAKNYADADARAAARIYDVDAELNKAFAHLREAAKTEQPSPPRGMLP
;
A
#
# COMPACT_ATOMS: atom_id res chain seq x y z
N MET A 1 -8.05 15.28 32.75
CA MET A 1 -8.89 14.16 32.26
C MET A 1 -8.36 13.75 30.89
N PRO A 2 -7.70 12.60 30.73
CA PRO A 2 -7.29 12.16 29.40
C PRO A 2 -8.50 11.54 28.68
N GLU A 3 -8.87 12.10 27.54
CA GLU A 3 -9.91 11.55 26.67
C GLU A 3 -9.50 10.14 26.21
N ARG A 4 -10.26 9.13 26.64
CA ARG A 4 -10.18 7.79 26.06
C ARG A 4 -10.71 7.87 24.63
N ARG A 5 -9.82 8.08 23.66
CA ARG A 5 -10.13 7.86 22.25
C ARG A 5 -10.45 6.38 22.09
N THR A 6 -11.72 6.04 21.94
CA THR A 6 -12.13 4.73 21.46
C THR A 6 -11.45 4.49 20.12
N PRO A 7 -10.70 3.39 19.96
CA PRO A 7 -10.04 3.12 18.69
C PRO A 7 -11.12 2.89 17.64
N VAL A 8 -11.22 3.81 16.68
CA VAL A 8 -12.06 3.63 15.50
C VAL A 8 -11.43 2.49 14.69
N GLN A 9 -12.15 1.37 14.58
CA GLN A 9 -11.76 0.29 13.66
C GLN A 9 -11.95 0.80 12.23
N ILE A 10 -10.84 1.14 11.57
CA ILE A 10 -10.83 1.44 10.15
C ILE A 10 -10.64 0.11 9.41
N THR A 11 -11.72 -0.41 8.84
CA THR A 11 -11.68 -1.55 7.93
C THR A 11 -11.04 -1.07 6.63
N VAL A 12 -9.81 -1.51 6.35
CA VAL A 12 -9.10 -1.15 5.12
C VAL A 12 -9.34 -2.22 4.07
N ASP A 13 -9.89 -1.82 2.93
CA ASP A 13 -9.99 -2.68 1.76
C ASP A 13 -8.61 -2.87 1.12
N LEU A 14 -7.94 -3.94 1.50
CA LEU A 14 -6.62 -4.31 0.97
C LEU A 14 -6.68 -4.76 -0.49
N ALA A 15 -7.82 -5.27 -0.96
CA ALA A 15 -7.99 -5.68 -2.35
C ALA A 15 -8.06 -4.45 -3.26
N GLY A 16 -8.91 -3.48 -2.91
CA GLY A 16 -8.98 -2.19 -3.60
C GLY A 16 -7.66 -1.42 -3.55
N LEU A 17 -6.95 -1.45 -2.41
CA LEU A 17 -5.65 -0.79 -2.29
C LEU A 17 -4.58 -1.41 -3.20
N ARG A 18 -4.59 -2.75 -3.36
CA ARG A 18 -3.72 -3.46 -4.30
C ARG A 18 -4.06 -3.14 -5.75
N GLU A 19 -5.35 -3.09 -6.10
CA GLU A 19 -5.80 -2.74 -7.44
C GLU A 19 -5.37 -1.31 -7.83
N VAL A 20 -5.59 -0.35 -6.94
CA VAL A 20 -5.13 1.04 -7.12
C VAL A 20 -3.61 1.09 -7.27
N SER A 21 -2.86 0.37 -6.44
CA SER A 21 -1.39 0.32 -6.56
C SER A 21 -0.93 -0.28 -7.89
N ALA A 22 -1.59 -1.33 -8.39
CA ALA A 22 -1.25 -1.96 -9.66
C ALA A 22 -1.54 -1.04 -10.84
N SER A 23 -2.70 -0.38 -10.83
CA SER A 23 -3.09 0.63 -11.81
C SER A 23 -2.11 1.80 -11.81
N LEU A 24 -1.77 2.33 -10.64
CA LEU A 24 -0.84 3.45 -10.51
C LEU A 24 0.57 3.08 -10.97
N ARG A 25 1.07 1.87 -10.67
CA ARG A 25 2.35 1.37 -11.21
C ARG A 25 2.33 1.27 -12.73
N HIS A 26 1.24 0.79 -13.32
CA HIS A 26 1.10 0.75 -14.78
C HIS A 26 1.15 2.17 -15.36
N GLN A 27 0.39 3.11 -14.81
CA GLN A 27 0.40 4.50 -15.26
C GLN A 27 1.78 5.15 -15.10
N THR A 28 2.45 4.90 -13.97
CA THR A 28 3.81 5.40 -13.70
C THR A 28 4.80 4.88 -14.74
N LYS A 29 4.71 3.59 -15.11
CA LYS A 29 5.56 2.97 -16.14
C LYS A 29 5.33 3.59 -17.52
N ALA A 30 4.07 3.84 -17.88
CA ALA A 30 3.73 4.53 -19.12
C ALA A 30 4.29 5.96 -19.14
N LEU A 31 4.09 6.71 -18.05
CA LEU A 31 4.60 8.08 -17.89
C LEU A 31 6.13 8.16 -18.06
N LYS A 32 6.89 7.20 -17.49
CA LYS A 32 8.35 7.12 -17.69
C LYS A 32 8.74 6.97 -19.15
N SER A 33 8.07 6.06 -19.86
CA SER A 33 8.32 5.81 -21.27
C SER A 33 8.01 7.04 -22.11
N ASP A 34 6.86 7.67 -21.87
CA ASP A 34 6.41 8.84 -22.61
C ASP A 34 7.29 10.06 -22.35
N LEU A 35 7.75 10.25 -21.10
CA LEU A 35 8.71 11.29 -20.74
C LEU A 35 10.01 11.10 -21.52
N ALA A 36 10.55 9.87 -21.58
CA ALA A 36 11.79 9.58 -22.30
C ALA A 36 11.64 9.85 -23.81
N ALA A 37 10.51 9.44 -24.41
CA ALA A 37 10.21 9.71 -25.81
C ALA A 37 10.03 11.21 -26.08
N ALA A 38 9.37 11.94 -25.18
CA ALA A 38 9.19 13.38 -25.28
C ALA A 38 10.53 14.12 -25.19
N GLN A 39 11.40 13.76 -24.24
CA GLN A 39 12.75 14.31 -24.12
C GLN A 39 13.58 14.10 -25.38
N LEU A 40 13.50 12.90 -25.98
CA LEU A 40 14.16 12.62 -27.25
C LEU A 40 13.63 13.56 -28.34
N ARG A 41 12.31 13.61 -28.56
CA ARG A 41 11.69 14.45 -29.60
C ARG A 41 11.96 15.95 -29.41
N MET A 42 11.99 16.44 -28.16
CA MET A 42 12.36 17.81 -27.84
C MET A 42 13.78 18.14 -28.32
N GLY A 43 14.74 17.22 -28.17
CA GLY A 43 16.09 17.38 -28.70
C GLY A 43 16.14 17.52 -30.23
N TRP A 44 15.22 16.87 -30.95
CA TRP A 44 15.11 16.98 -32.41
C TRP A 44 14.41 18.29 -32.82
N GLY A 45 13.36 18.70 -32.12
CA GLY A 45 12.65 19.96 -32.36
C GLY A 45 13.54 21.19 -32.14
N ALA A 46 14.36 21.17 -31.07
CA ALA A 46 15.35 22.23 -30.81
C ALA A 46 16.37 22.38 -31.95
N ARG A 47 16.74 21.27 -32.61
CA ARG A 47 17.61 21.29 -33.80
C ARG A 47 16.91 21.87 -35.03
N PHE A 48 15.61 21.66 -35.20
CA PHE A 48 14.84 22.21 -36.33
C PHE A 48 14.81 23.75 -36.29
N CYS A 49 14.68 24.32 -35.09
CA CYS A 49 14.73 25.78 -34.90
C CYS A 49 16.11 26.40 -35.18
N LEU A 50 17.18 25.61 -35.38
CA LEU A 50 18.51 26.11 -35.78
C LEU A 50 18.51 26.64 -37.22
N ALA A 51 17.55 26.26 -38.06
CA ALA A 51 17.49 26.63 -39.47
C ALA A 51 17.11 28.10 -39.73
N LEU A 52 16.57 28.82 -38.73
CA LEU A 52 16.16 30.23 -38.85
C LEU A 52 17.14 31.12 -38.08
N ASP A 53 18.03 31.82 -38.79
CA ASP A 53 19.01 32.76 -38.22
C ASP A 53 18.56 34.22 -38.31
N CYS A 54 17.29 34.48 -38.00
CA CYS A 54 16.75 35.83 -37.79
C CYS A 54 16.53 36.10 -36.29
N ALA A 55 16.34 37.38 -35.93
CA ALA A 55 16.12 37.79 -34.54
C ALA A 55 14.85 37.14 -33.97
N GLU A 56 13.77 37.08 -34.74
CA GLU A 56 12.52 36.41 -34.35
C GLU A 56 12.73 34.90 -34.16
N GLY A 57 13.52 34.26 -35.02
CA GLY A 57 13.85 32.83 -34.92
C GLY A 57 14.64 32.49 -33.66
N ARG A 58 15.59 33.35 -33.26
CA ARG A 58 16.33 33.19 -32.00
C ARG A 58 15.44 33.38 -30.78
N ALA A 59 14.55 34.39 -30.79
CA ALA A 59 13.58 34.62 -29.72
C ALA A 59 12.58 33.46 -29.57
N ALA A 60 12.06 32.95 -30.69
CA ALA A 60 11.19 31.78 -30.71
C ALA A 60 11.89 30.52 -30.16
N ARG A 61 13.18 30.32 -30.49
CA ARG A 61 13.99 29.22 -29.96
C ARG A 61 14.18 29.29 -28.45
N ALA A 62 14.49 30.47 -27.92
CA ALA A 62 14.63 30.69 -26.49
C ALA A 62 13.31 30.41 -25.75
N SER A 63 12.20 30.97 -26.24
CA SER A 63 10.87 30.75 -25.67
C SER A 63 10.45 29.27 -25.69
N ALA A 64 10.64 28.59 -26.84
CA ALA A 64 10.36 27.17 -26.96
C ALA A 64 11.21 26.35 -25.99
N SER A 65 12.51 26.63 -25.88
CA SER A 65 13.41 25.95 -24.95
C SER A 65 12.96 26.10 -23.50
N ASP A 66 12.53 27.29 -23.08
CA ASP A 66 12.04 27.55 -21.73
C ASP A 66 10.75 26.77 -21.41
N VAL A 67 9.81 26.75 -22.37
CA VAL A 67 8.56 25.99 -22.24
C VAL A 67 8.85 24.49 -22.12
N LEU A 68 9.73 23.96 -22.98
CA LEU A 68 10.13 22.55 -22.94
C LEU A 68 10.84 22.20 -21.63
N ALA A 69 11.72 23.07 -21.13
CA ALA A 69 12.39 22.87 -19.84
C ALA A 69 11.40 22.85 -18.67
N LYS A 70 10.39 23.73 -18.67
CA LYS A 70 9.32 23.72 -17.67
C LYS A 70 8.48 22.44 -17.75
N HIS A 71 8.07 22.03 -18.95
CA HIS A 71 7.30 20.79 -19.12
C HIS A 71 8.07 19.56 -18.64
N ARG A 72 9.36 19.49 -18.95
CA ARG A 72 10.24 18.43 -18.47
C ARG A 72 10.25 18.37 -16.93
N ARG A 73 10.50 19.50 -16.26
CA ARG A 73 10.50 19.55 -14.78
C ARG A 73 9.16 19.15 -14.18
N ASN A 74 8.05 19.62 -14.75
CA ASN A 74 6.72 19.27 -14.26
C ASN A 74 6.42 17.77 -14.40
N ALA A 75 6.81 17.17 -15.52
CA ALA A 75 6.60 15.75 -15.75
C ALA A 75 7.53 14.88 -14.88
N GLU A 76 8.77 15.32 -14.62
CA GLU A 76 9.68 14.69 -13.64
C GLU A 76 9.09 14.76 -12.21
N LEU A 77 8.52 15.91 -11.81
CA LEU A 77 7.85 16.05 -10.52
C LEU A 77 6.62 15.15 -10.40
N GLN A 78 5.77 15.09 -11.44
CA GLN A 78 4.62 14.19 -11.46
C GLN A 78 5.05 12.73 -11.31
N LEU A 79 6.15 12.34 -11.96
CA LEU A 79 6.71 11.00 -11.82
C LEU A 79 7.16 10.72 -10.38
N GLN A 80 7.86 11.65 -9.74
CA GLN A 80 8.29 11.49 -8.34
C GLN A 80 7.09 11.37 -7.39
N ILE A 81 6.03 12.14 -7.62
CA ILE A 81 4.80 12.07 -6.82
C ILE A 81 4.12 10.71 -6.97
N THR A 82 3.99 10.19 -8.20
CA THR A 82 3.34 8.89 -8.43
C THR A 82 4.18 7.72 -7.88
N GLU A 83 5.52 7.79 -7.98
CA GLU A 83 6.41 6.83 -7.32
C GLU A 83 6.28 6.88 -5.78
N GLY A 84 6.25 8.09 -5.21
CA GLY A 84 6.03 8.28 -3.78
C GLY A 84 4.70 7.70 -3.30
N LEU A 85 3.63 7.91 -4.08
CA LEU A 85 2.31 7.35 -3.78
C LEU A 85 2.32 5.82 -3.82
N ASN A 86 2.94 5.21 -4.84
CA ASN A 86 3.11 3.76 -4.93
C ASN A 86 3.79 3.20 -3.68
N ASN A 87 4.92 3.80 -3.29
CA ASN A 87 5.68 3.37 -2.11
C ASN A 87 4.86 3.50 -0.81
N ALA A 88 4.08 4.57 -0.66
CA ALA A 88 3.21 4.76 0.49
C ALA A 88 2.10 3.69 0.55
N LEU A 89 1.46 3.39 -0.58
CA LEU A 89 0.45 2.33 -0.67
C LEU A 89 1.03 0.95 -0.34
N ASP A 90 2.23 0.65 -0.85
CA ASP A 90 2.93 -0.61 -0.52
C ASP A 90 3.23 -0.72 0.97
N GLN A 91 3.68 0.38 1.59
CA GLN A 91 3.97 0.41 3.02
C GLN A 91 2.70 0.23 3.86
N ILE A 92 1.58 0.85 3.46
CA ILE A 92 0.28 0.66 4.12
C ILE A 92 -0.15 -0.81 4.03
N ALA A 93 -0.10 -1.39 2.83
CA ALA A 93 -0.47 -2.79 2.62
C ALA A 93 0.38 -3.73 3.48
N LYS A 94 1.69 -3.48 3.57
CA LYS A 94 2.60 -4.26 4.42
C LYS A 94 2.28 -4.11 5.91
N ASN A 95 2.07 -2.88 6.38
CA ASN A 95 1.73 -2.62 7.78
C ASN A 95 0.44 -3.32 8.21
N TYR A 96 -0.56 -3.35 7.32
CA TYR A 96 -1.81 -4.06 7.58
C TYR A 96 -1.64 -5.58 7.58
N ALA A 97 -0.87 -6.14 6.64
CA ALA A 97 -0.55 -7.57 6.63
C ALA A 97 0.20 -7.99 7.92
N ASP A 98 1.16 -7.18 8.37
CA ASP A 98 1.90 -7.42 9.62
C ASP A 98 1.01 -7.29 10.87
N ALA A 99 0.00 -6.39 10.83
CA ALA A 99 -0.97 -6.27 11.91
C ALA A 99 -1.91 -7.47 11.96
N ASP A 100 -2.39 -7.93 10.80
CA ASP A 100 -3.26 -9.10 10.67
C ASP A 100 -2.56 -10.39 11.12
N ALA A 101 -1.31 -10.61 10.69
CA ALA A 101 -0.50 -11.74 11.13
C ALA A 101 -0.30 -11.76 12.66
N ARG A 102 -0.08 -10.59 13.28
CA ARG A 102 0.03 -10.47 14.74
C ARG A 102 -1.29 -10.70 15.46
N ALA A 103 -2.41 -10.26 14.88
CA ALA A 103 -3.73 -10.51 15.43
C ALA A 103 -4.07 -12.02 15.37
N ALA A 104 -3.82 -12.66 14.23
CA ALA A 104 -4.02 -14.10 14.06
C ALA A 104 -3.19 -14.93 15.03
N ALA A 105 -1.92 -14.60 15.24
CA ALA A 105 -1.06 -15.26 16.22
C ALA A 105 -1.62 -15.16 17.65
N ARG A 106 -2.08 -13.97 18.06
CA ARG A 106 -2.69 -13.78 19.38
C ARG A 106 -4.00 -14.55 19.55
N ILE A 107 -4.83 -14.60 18.51
CA ILE A 107 -6.08 -15.39 18.54
C ILE A 107 -5.76 -16.87 18.72
N TYR A 108 -4.75 -17.38 17.99
CA TYR A 108 -4.31 -18.76 18.12
C TYR A 108 -3.80 -19.08 19.53
N ASP A 109 -3.02 -18.18 20.14
CA ASP A 109 -2.54 -18.35 21.52
C ASP A 109 -3.71 -18.37 22.52
N VAL A 110 -4.68 -17.47 22.36
CA VAL A 110 -5.90 -17.42 23.20
C VAL A 110 -6.75 -18.68 23.03
N ASP A 111 -6.95 -19.16 21.80
CA ASP A 111 -7.67 -20.40 21.53
C ASP A 111 -6.94 -21.61 22.14
N ALA A 112 -5.61 -21.64 22.10
CA ALA A 112 -4.81 -22.67 22.73
C ALA A 112 -4.95 -22.65 24.26
N GLU A 113 -4.93 -21.47 24.89
CA GLU A 113 -5.16 -21.32 26.33
C GLU A 113 -6.59 -21.70 26.75
N LEU A 114 -7.60 -21.28 25.98
CA LEU A 114 -8.99 -21.66 26.20
C LEU A 114 -9.16 -23.18 26.11
N ASN A 115 -8.57 -23.82 25.10
CA ASN A 115 -8.62 -25.28 24.97
C ASN A 115 -7.96 -26.01 26.14
N LYS A 116 -6.83 -25.50 26.66
CA LYS A 116 -6.21 -26.02 27.89
C LYS A 116 -7.14 -25.86 29.10
N ALA A 117 -7.73 -24.69 29.28
CA ALA A 117 -8.67 -24.43 30.38
C ALA A 117 -9.90 -25.36 30.31
N PHE A 118 -10.47 -25.55 29.12
CA PHE A 118 -11.56 -26.50 28.91
C PHE A 118 -11.16 -27.95 29.19
N ALA A 119 -9.94 -28.36 28.81
CA ALA A 119 -9.44 -29.69 29.12
C ALA A 119 -9.32 -29.91 30.64
N HIS A 120 -8.76 -28.94 31.37
CA HIS A 120 -8.67 -28.99 32.83
C HIS A 120 -10.05 -29.03 33.51
N LEU A 121 -11.00 -28.22 33.05
CA LEU A 121 -12.38 -28.26 33.57
C LEU A 121 -13.06 -29.61 33.32
N ARG A 122 -12.85 -30.21 32.15
CA ARG A 122 -13.38 -31.55 31.82
C ARG A 122 -12.76 -32.64 32.68
N GLU A 123 -11.47 -32.56 32.97
CA GLU A 123 -10.82 -33.52 33.87
C GLU A 123 -11.30 -33.35 35.31
N ALA A 124 -11.38 -32.13 35.82
CA ALA A 124 -11.92 -31.83 37.14
C ALA A 124 -13.36 -32.35 37.31
N ALA A 125 -14.21 -32.16 36.29
CA ALA A 125 -15.59 -32.66 36.29
C ALA A 125 -15.69 -34.20 36.25
N LYS A 126 -14.71 -34.91 35.69
CA LYS A 126 -14.66 -36.38 35.72
C LYS A 126 -14.25 -36.92 37.09
N THR A 127 -13.40 -36.20 37.82
CA THR A 127 -12.99 -36.57 39.19
C THR A 127 -14.09 -36.35 40.23
N GLU A 128 -15.06 -35.47 39.99
CA GLU A 128 -16.17 -35.20 40.92
C GLU A 128 -17.39 -36.10 40.73
N GLN A 129 -17.43 -36.97 39.72
CA GLN A 129 -18.55 -37.90 39.55
C GLN A 129 -18.54 -38.97 40.66
N PRO A 130 -19.54 -38.99 41.57
CA PRO A 130 -19.61 -40.00 42.61
C PRO A 130 -19.91 -41.35 41.97
N SER A 131 -19.06 -42.35 42.25
CA SER A 131 -19.26 -43.73 41.83
C SER A 131 -20.66 -44.21 42.24
N PRO A 132 -21.46 -44.80 41.32
CA PRO A 132 -22.81 -45.24 41.64
C PRO A 132 -22.74 -46.32 42.73
N PRO A 133 -23.63 -46.29 43.73
CA PRO A 133 -23.62 -47.27 44.81
C PRO A 133 -23.76 -48.67 44.20
N ARG A 134 -22.79 -49.53 44.48
CA ARG A 134 -22.84 -50.95 44.11
C ARG A 134 -24.05 -51.58 44.77
N GLY A 135 -24.99 -51.98 43.93
CA GLY A 135 -26.06 -52.95 44.10
C GLY A 135 -26.48 -53.33 45.53
N MET A 136 -27.71 -52.98 45.87
CA MET A 136 -28.59 -53.90 46.58
C MET A 136 -29.91 -54.00 45.79
N LEU A 137 -30.15 -55.18 45.23
CA LEU A 137 -31.42 -55.65 44.70
C LEU A 137 -31.50 -57.14 45.06
N PRO A 138 -32.72 -57.65 45.25
CA PRO A 138 -33.56 -57.60 46.45
C PRO A 138 -33.19 -58.65 47.51
#